data_AF-A0A8S2IGH4-F1
#
_entry.id   AF-A0A8S2IGH4-F1
#
_cell.length_a   1.000
_cell.length_b   1.000
_cell.length_c   1.000
_cell.angle_alpha   90.00
_cell.angle_beta   90.00
_cell.angle_gamma   90.00
#
_symmetry.space_group_name_H-M   'P 1'
#
loop_
_entity.id
_entity.type
_entity.pdbx_description
1 polymer ?
#
loop_
_entity_poly.entity_id
_entity_poly.type
_entity_poly.pdbx_seq_one_letter_code
_entity_poly.pdbx_strand_id
1 'polypeptide(L)'
;MSLQVIRSTKNKSLIIYESHLYRKFKQSNDILYWRCNVKGCKSYLHTDTNNVLIRATGSHIEHLANPEATEIRVISNKIKERVTKETTAIARIYEDENRGFHKSRLKTTPVLPTSIQFQIPPAYSSINDNRRFLLVDKTRSNERILIFATDEQLQLLFNSTQIFMDGTFDSCPPFFDQLYVIHGIEFGRQFPCVFALLPCRKRNICVKLFRYIKDNAIRLNTVFNPTRIMSDFVSGLKAAIVAEFPNAQHNGCLFHFKQAVYRRIQNLGLSTSYNSNDTIRSYCRRIMALPFLPINVVVNTFNELQDETPLAIRKNLQPLYDYFDNYWLNTIDLEKWNVYGLEHRTNNICEGWHTRFSQRVQKHHPHIWHFTDVLKKKNLNLHMIEYNY
;
A
#
# COMPACT_ATOMS: atom_id res chain seq x y z
N MET A 1 -3.58 31.30 -19.82
CA MET A 1 -2.40 31.26 -18.94
C MET A 1 -1.31 30.50 -19.68
N SER A 2 -0.09 31.05 -19.81
CA SER A 2 1.00 30.40 -20.55
C SER A 2 1.57 29.22 -19.76
N LEU A 3 1.76 28.08 -20.44
CA LEU A 3 2.35 26.90 -19.83
C LEU A 3 3.87 27.06 -19.68
N GLN A 4 4.41 26.44 -18.63
CA GLN A 4 5.84 26.54 -18.32
C GLN A 4 6.67 25.67 -19.27
N VAL A 5 7.72 26.27 -19.86
CA VAL A 5 8.68 25.58 -20.73
C VAL A 5 10.02 25.42 -20.00
N ILE A 6 10.62 24.24 -20.12
CA ILE A 6 11.95 23.89 -19.58
C ILE A 6 12.81 23.23 -20.66
N ARG A 7 14.11 23.04 -20.39
CA ARG A 7 15.04 22.31 -21.26
C ARG A 7 15.29 20.90 -20.75
N SER A 8 15.41 19.96 -21.70
CA SER A 8 15.91 18.61 -21.45
C SER A 8 17.44 18.60 -21.29
N THR A 9 18.01 17.46 -20.87
CA THR A 9 19.47 17.25 -20.78
C THR A 9 20.17 17.41 -22.14
N LYS A 10 19.45 17.20 -23.25
CA LYS A 10 19.93 17.43 -24.62
C LYS A 10 19.52 18.79 -25.19
N ASN A 11 19.21 19.76 -24.32
CA ASN A 11 18.80 21.13 -24.63
C ASN A 11 17.53 21.30 -25.51
N LYS A 12 16.72 20.24 -25.67
CA LYS A 12 15.42 20.29 -26.36
C LYS A 12 14.34 20.87 -25.45
N SER A 13 13.42 21.67 -26.02
CA SER A 13 12.30 22.27 -25.30
C SER A 13 11.29 21.21 -24.85
N LEU A 14 10.91 21.31 -23.58
CA LEU A 14 9.86 20.53 -22.94
C LEU A 14 8.82 21.50 -22.35
N ILE A 15 7.54 21.14 -22.41
CA ILE A 15 6.47 21.91 -21.79
C ILE A 15 5.79 21.07 -20.71
N ILE A 16 5.39 21.72 -19.62
CA ILE A 16 4.71 21.09 -18.48
C ILE A 16 3.21 21.35 -18.60
N TYR A 17 2.43 20.28 -18.59
CA TYR A 17 0.97 20.34 -18.54
C TYR A 17 0.45 19.19 -17.68
N GLU A 18 -0.40 19.48 -16.69
CA GLU A 18 -0.96 18.50 -15.75
C GLU A 18 0.09 17.55 -15.15
N SER A 19 1.23 18.11 -14.71
CA SER A 19 2.37 17.37 -14.14
C SER A 19 3.05 16.34 -15.06
N HIS A 20 2.76 16.39 -16.37
CA HIS A 20 3.43 15.61 -17.40
C HIS A 20 4.35 16.48 -18.25
N LEU A 21 5.41 15.86 -18.78
CA LEU A 21 6.35 16.50 -19.69
C LEU A 21 6.03 16.13 -21.13
N TYR A 22 5.94 17.15 -21.97
CA TYR A 22 5.76 17.00 -23.41
C TYR A 22 6.97 17.59 -24.14
N ARG A 23 7.44 16.93 -25.18
CA ARG A 23 8.54 17.37 -26.04
C ARG A 23 8.00 17.97 -27.33
N LYS A 24 8.54 19.11 -27.73
CA LYS A 24 8.25 19.70 -29.03
C LYS A 24 8.71 18.74 -30.12
N PHE A 25 7.86 18.47 -31.10
CA PHE A 25 8.23 17.61 -32.24
C PHE A 25 7.93 18.25 -33.59
N LYS A 26 7.05 19.24 -33.66
CA LYS A 26 6.73 19.97 -34.88
C LYS A 26 6.33 21.42 -34.55
N GLN A 27 6.53 22.32 -35.51
CA GLN A 27 5.96 23.66 -35.53
C GLN A 27 5.37 23.89 -36.92
N SER A 28 4.21 24.54 -36.99
CA SER A 28 3.57 24.95 -38.24
C SER A 28 2.88 26.29 -37.99
N ASN A 29 3.25 27.31 -38.74
CA ASN A 29 2.82 28.70 -38.51
C ASN A 29 3.02 29.09 -37.03
N ASP A 30 1.97 29.62 -36.40
CA ASP A 30 1.94 30.04 -35.01
C ASP A 30 1.60 28.92 -34.02
N ILE A 31 1.55 27.65 -34.47
CA ILE A 31 1.21 26.50 -33.62
C ILE A 31 2.43 25.63 -33.36
N LEU A 32 2.69 25.39 -32.07
CA LEU A 32 3.69 24.46 -31.56
C LEU A 32 3.03 23.13 -31.19
N TYR A 33 3.59 22.03 -31.71
CA TYR A 33 3.09 20.68 -31.48
C TYR A 33 4.01 19.92 -30.53
N TRP A 34 3.42 19.39 -29.48
CA TRP A 34 4.08 18.69 -28.41
C TRP A 34 3.50 17.28 -28.26
N ARG A 35 4.37 16.31 -27.98
CA ARG A 35 3.98 14.93 -27.70
C ARG A 35 4.51 14.52 -26.35
N CYS A 36 3.82 13.61 -25.66
CA CYS A 36 4.29 13.12 -24.38
C CYS A 36 5.74 12.62 -24.48
N ASN A 37 6.53 12.89 -23.44
CA ASN A 37 7.93 12.51 -23.39
C ASN A 37 8.14 11.01 -23.13
N VAL A 38 7.12 10.31 -22.62
CA VAL A 38 7.17 8.84 -22.41
C VAL A 38 6.97 8.12 -23.74
N LYS A 39 7.82 7.13 -24.02
CA LYS A 39 7.75 6.32 -25.24
C LYS A 39 6.49 5.44 -25.20
N GLY A 40 5.73 5.38 -26.28
CA GLY A 40 4.47 4.62 -26.37
C GLY A 40 3.21 5.44 -26.10
N CYS A 41 3.32 6.52 -25.31
CA CYS A 41 2.17 7.37 -24.99
C CYS A 41 1.67 8.17 -26.21
N LYS A 42 0.35 8.13 -26.43
CA LYS A 42 -0.38 8.83 -27.51
C LYS A 42 -1.00 10.16 -27.08
N SER A 43 -0.50 10.78 -26.01
CA SER A 43 -0.95 12.10 -25.57
C SER A 43 -0.18 13.22 -26.29
N TYR A 44 -0.90 14.24 -26.75
CA TYR A 44 -0.39 15.39 -27.50
C TYR A 44 -0.99 16.70 -27.02
N LEU A 45 -0.25 17.78 -27.25
CA LEU A 45 -0.61 19.13 -26.84
C LEU A 45 -0.24 20.11 -27.96
N HIS A 46 -1.10 21.08 -28.21
CA HIS A 46 -0.86 22.20 -29.12
C HIS A 46 -0.85 23.49 -28.32
N THR A 47 0.14 24.33 -28.55
CA THR A 47 0.18 25.68 -27.99
C THR A 47 0.41 26.70 -29.10
N ASP A 48 0.13 27.97 -28.81
CA ASP A 48 0.64 29.05 -29.62
C ASP A 48 2.16 29.24 -29.38
N THR A 49 2.76 30.22 -30.06
CA THR A 49 4.16 30.64 -29.88
C THR A 49 4.44 31.24 -28.50
N ASN A 50 3.41 31.70 -27.79
CA ASN A 50 3.48 32.21 -26.41
C ASN A 50 3.25 31.10 -25.36
N ASN A 51 3.20 29.83 -25.79
CA ASN A 51 2.95 28.65 -24.95
C ASN A 51 1.59 28.64 -24.25
N VAL A 52 0.60 29.37 -24.76
CA VAL A 52 -0.79 29.27 -24.31
C VAL A 52 -1.41 28.02 -24.92
N LEU A 53 -2.10 27.25 -24.08
CA LEU A 53 -2.76 26.02 -24.50
C LEU A 53 -3.85 26.31 -25.54
N ILE A 54 -3.73 25.70 -26.73
CA ILE A 54 -4.78 25.70 -27.76
C ILE A 54 -5.60 24.42 -27.65
N ARG A 55 -4.92 23.27 -27.52
CA ARG A 55 -5.57 21.95 -27.49
C ARG A 55 -4.75 20.93 -26.72
N ALA A 56 -5.40 20.09 -25.94
CA ALA A 56 -4.84 18.86 -25.37
C ALA A 56 -5.63 17.66 -25.88
N THR A 57 -4.99 16.55 -26.22
CA THR A 57 -5.69 15.36 -26.76
C THR A 57 -4.95 14.07 -26.37
N GLY A 58 -5.71 13.02 -26.05
CA GLY A 58 -5.17 11.73 -25.60
C GLY A 58 -5.12 11.60 -24.08
N SER A 59 -4.90 10.37 -23.61
CA SER A 59 -4.94 10.01 -22.19
C SER A 59 -3.66 9.30 -21.76
N HIS A 60 -3.17 9.61 -20.55
CA HIS A 60 -1.98 8.97 -19.95
C HIS A 60 -2.35 7.66 -19.23
N ILE A 61 -2.94 6.71 -19.96
CA ILE A 61 -3.40 5.44 -19.35
C ILE A 61 -2.21 4.54 -18.98
N GLU A 62 -1.16 4.53 -19.81
CA GLU A 62 -0.03 3.60 -19.70
C GLU A 62 1.10 4.06 -18.77
N HIS A 63 1.08 5.32 -18.28
CA HIS A 63 2.12 5.83 -17.40
C HIS A 63 1.64 7.02 -16.56
N LEU A 64 2.37 7.32 -15.48
CA LEU A 64 2.00 8.35 -14.52
C LEU A 64 2.81 9.64 -14.70
N ALA A 65 2.26 10.75 -14.23
CA ALA A 65 3.01 11.96 -13.94
C ALA A 65 4.01 11.68 -12.82
N ASN A 66 5.18 12.33 -12.90
CA ASN A 66 6.13 12.39 -11.79
C ASN A 66 6.35 13.87 -11.44
N PRO A 67 5.45 14.47 -10.61
CA PRO A 67 5.54 15.88 -10.25
C PRO A 67 6.87 16.21 -9.58
N GLU A 68 7.36 15.34 -8.70
CA GLU A 68 8.62 15.55 -7.97
C GLU A 68 9.83 15.58 -8.92
N ALA A 69 9.95 14.63 -9.84
CA ALA A 69 11.00 14.68 -10.85
C ALA A 69 10.86 15.87 -11.80
N THR A 70 9.63 16.31 -12.06
CA THR A 70 9.34 17.50 -12.89
C THR A 70 9.77 18.78 -12.16
N GLU A 71 9.46 18.91 -10.88
CA GLU A 71 9.88 20.02 -10.02
C GLU A 71 11.40 20.09 -9.85
N ILE A 72 12.04 18.96 -9.55
CA ILE A 72 13.51 18.87 -9.49
C ILE A 72 14.12 19.34 -10.81
N ARG A 73 13.52 18.95 -11.95
CA ARG A 73 13.98 19.39 -13.27
C ARG A 73 13.75 20.87 -13.51
N VAL A 74 12.65 21.45 -13.02
CA VAL A 74 12.40 22.91 -13.07
C VAL A 74 13.48 23.65 -12.29
N ILE A 75 13.79 23.24 -11.05
CA ILE A 75 14.84 23.86 -10.23
C ILE A 75 16.20 23.73 -10.91
N SER A 76 16.54 22.52 -11.39
CA SER A 76 17.80 22.28 -12.10
C SER A 76 17.93 23.16 -13.35
N ASN A 77 16.82 23.40 -14.08
CA ASN A 77 16.82 24.31 -15.22
C ASN A 77 17.07 25.76 -14.80
N LYS A 78 16.42 26.23 -13.74
CA LYS A 78 16.65 27.59 -13.20
C LYS A 78 18.10 27.79 -12.76
N ILE A 79 18.66 26.84 -12.03
CA ILE A 79 20.06 26.88 -11.59
C ILE A 79 20.99 26.98 -12.81
N LYS A 80 20.80 26.12 -13.82
CA LYS A 80 21.61 26.14 -15.04
C LYS A 80 21.50 27.47 -15.77
N GLU A 81 20.30 28.02 -15.88
CA GLU A 81 20.07 29.30 -16.54
C GLU A 81 20.77 30.44 -15.79
N ARG A 82 20.67 30.49 -14.46
CA ARG A 82 21.32 31.51 -13.63
C ARG A 82 22.84 31.42 -13.69
N VAL A 83 23.40 30.20 -13.63
CA VAL A 83 24.86 29.99 -13.77
C VAL A 83 25.38 30.50 -15.12
N THR A 84 24.59 30.45 -16.18
CA THR A 84 25.00 31.00 -17.49
C THR A 84 24.84 32.51 -17.63
N LYS A 85 24.10 33.17 -16.73
CA LYS A 85 23.74 34.59 -16.82
C LYS A 85 24.36 35.45 -15.72
N GLU A 86 24.77 34.84 -14.61
CA GLU A 86 25.25 35.52 -13.41
C GLU A 86 26.67 35.06 -13.07
N THR A 87 27.47 35.95 -12.49
CA THR A 87 28.83 35.64 -11.99
C THR A 87 28.83 35.13 -10.54
N THR A 88 27.66 34.96 -9.93
CA THR A 88 27.49 34.44 -8.58
C THR A 88 28.04 33.01 -8.48
N ALA A 89 28.74 32.69 -7.38
CA ALA A 89 29.26 31.35 -7.16
C ALA A 89 28.15 30.28 -7.25
N ILE A 90 28.44 29.19 -7.95
CA ILE A 90 27.48 28.10 -8.23
C ILE A 90 26.85 27.57 -6.93
N ALA A 91 27.63 27.41 -5.87
CA ALA A 91 27.15 26.96 -4.57
C ALA A 91 26.07 27.89 -4.00
N ARG A 92 26.24 29.21 -4.14
CA ARG A 92 25.28 30.22 -3.66
C ARG A 92 24.01 30.25 -4.51
N ILE A 93 24.13 30.12 -5.83
CA ILE A 93 22.96 29.98 -6.74
C ILE A 93 22.15 28.73 -6.36
N TYR A 94 22.83 27.60 -6.12
CA TYR A 94 22.21 26.36 -5.69
C TYR A 94 21.46 26.53 -4.37
N GLU A 95 22.11 27.14 -3.37
CA GLU A 95 21.50 27.42 -2.07
C GLU A 95 20.29 28.35 -2.17
N ASP A 96 20.37 29.42 -2.95
CA ASP A 96 19.28 30.40 -3.10
C ASP A 96 18.06 29.78 -3.79
N GLU A 97 18.24 29.02 -4.88
CA GLU A 97 17.15 28.35 -5.58
C GLU A 97 16.51 27.25 -4.71
N ASN A 98 17.31 26.46 -3.99
CA ASN A 98 16.78 25.47 -3.05
C ASN A 98 16.04 26.16 -1.90
N ARG A 99 16.59 27.23 -1.32
CA ARG A 99 15.95 27.98 -0.22
C ARG A 99 14.64 28.61 -0.68
N GLY A 100 14.59 29.18 -1.88
CA GLY A 100 13.36 29.71 -2.48
C GLY A 100 12.32 28.63 -2.77
N PHE A 101 12.76 27.47 -3.25
CA PHE A 101 11.90 26.30 -3.45
C PHE A 101 11.33 25.77 -2.13
N HIS A 102 12.17 25.59 -1.11
CA HIS A 102 11.72 25.18 0.23
C HIS A 102 10.78 26.23 0.84
N LYS A 103 11.07 27.54 0.73
CA LYS A 103 10.19 28.61 1.22
C LYS A 103 8.84 28.66 0.50
N SER A 104 8.80 28.49 -0.82
CA SER A 104 7.54 28.45 -1.57
C SER A 104 6.71 27.22 -1.24
N ARG A 105 7.35 26.07 -1.03
CA ARG A 105 6.71 24.83 -0.57
C ARG A 105 6.24 24.92 0.89
N LEU A 106 6.98 25.61 1.77
CA LEU A 106 6.58 25.88 3.16
C LEU A 106 5.42 26.88 3.27
N LYS A 107 5.22 27.77 2.29
CA LYS A 107 4.05 28.66 2.25
C LYS A 107 2.73 27.91 1.98
N THR A 108 2.78 26.73 1.37
CA THR A 108 1.60 25.92 1.02
C THR A 108 1.50 24.62 1.82
N THR A 109 2.60 24.13 2.39
CA THR A 109 2.63 22.90 3.19
C THR A 109 2.45 23.25 4.66
N PRO A 110 1.51 22.61 5.38
CA PRO A 110 1.29 22.86 6.79
C PRO A 110 2.54 22.54 7.62
N VAL A 111 2.66 23.19 8.78
CA VAL A 111 3.72 22.89 9.76
C VAL A 111 3.73 21.39 10.06
N LEU A 112 4.92 20.81 10.12
CA LEU A 112 5.07 19.39 10.45
C LEU A 112 4.58 19.13 11.88
N PRO A 113 3.73 18.11 12.09
CA PRO A 113 3.29 17.75 13.42
C PRO A 113 4.43 17.39 14.35
N THR A 114 4.41 17.95 15.55
CA THR A 114 5.34 17.61 16.64
C THR A 114 4.70 16.73 17.72
N SER A 115 3.36 16.56 17.67
CA SER A 115 2.60 15.69 18.57
C SER A 115 1.39 15.08 17.85
N ILE A 116 0.79 14.04 18.41
CA ILE A 116 -0.39 13.35 17.87
C ILE A 116 -1.64 14.23 17.75
N GLN A 117 -1.67 15.40 18.43
CA GLN A 117 -2.83 16.31 18.50
C GLN A 117 -2.90 17.31 17.35
N PHE A 118 -2.15 17.08 16.26
CA PHE A 118 -2.14 17.97 15.10
C PHE A 118 -3.49 18.01 14.36
N GLN A 119 -3.82 19.16 13.77
CA GLN A 119 -5.03 19.30 12.96
C GLN A 119 -4.75 18.92 11.50
N ILE A 120 -5.67 18.17 10.88
CA ILE A 120 -5.57 17.85 9.45
C ILE A 120 -6.20 19.00 8.65
N PRO A 121 -5.43 19.72 7.81
CA PRO A 121 -5.98 20.80 7.01
C PRO A 121 -6.96 20.29 5.94
N PRO A 122 -7.90 21.13 5.47
CA PRO A 122 -8.89 20.76 4.45
C PRO A 122 -8.30 20.14 3.17
N ALA A 123 -7.13 20.62 2.76
CA ALA A 123 -6.42 20.09 1.59
C ALA A 123 -6.04 18.60 1.73
N TYR A 124 -5.94 18.07 2.95
CA TYR A 124 -5.58 16.69 3.24
C TYR A 124 -6.79 15.83 3.67
N SER A 125 -7.94 16.45 3.94
CA SER A 125 -9.18 15.75 4.27
C SER A 125 -10.06 15.45 3.04
N SER A 126 -9.75 16.04 1.89
CA SER A 126 -10.51 15.91 0.64
C SER A 126 -9.61 15.59 -0.55
N ILE A 127 -10.14 14.91 -1.56
CA ILE A 127 -9.51 14.71 -2.88
C ILE A 127 -9.97 15.81 -3.85
N ASN A 128 -9.52 15.72 -5.11
CA ASN A 128 -9.95 16.63 -6.19
C ASN A 128 -11.49 16.72 -6.23
N ASP A 129 -11.98 17.91 -6.57
CA ASP A 129 -13.40 18.25 -6.62
C ASP A 129 -14.09 18.28 -5.24
N ASN A 130 -13.32 18.53 -4.17
CA ASN A 130 -13.79 18.63 -2.78
C ASN A 130 -14.53 17.38 -2.25
N ARG A 131 -14.33 16.21 -2.89
CA ARG A 131 -14.90 14.97 -2.38
C ARG A 131 -14.18 14.54 -1.11
N ARG A 132 -14.97 14.08 -0.14
CA ARG A 132 -14.49 13.60 1.16
C ARG A 132 -13.49 12.46 0.97
N PHE A 133 -12.42 12.50 1.76
CA PHE A 133 -11.40 11.46 1.76
C PHE A 133 -11.02 11.02 3.18
N LEU A 134 -10.88 11.96 4.11
CA LEU A 134 -10.77 11.65 5.54
C LEU A 134 -12.17 11.34 6.08
N LEU A 135 -12.41 10.07 6.39
CA LEU A 135 -13.67 9.61 6.95
C LEU A 135 -13.72 9.81 8.45
N VAL A 136 -12.62 9.55 9.13
CA VAL A 136 -12.57 9.52 10.60
C VAL A 136 -11.29 10.16 11.08
N ASP A 137 -11.45 11.05 12.05
CA ASP A 137 -10.39 11.58 12.87
C ASP A 137 -10.88 11.61 14.31
N LYS A 138 -10.47 10.61 15.09
CA LYS A 138 -10.94 10.42 16.47
C LYS A 138 -9.76 10.14 17.38
N THR A 139 -9.61 10.98 18.40
CA THR A 139 -8.58 10.84 19.43
C THR A 139 -9.24 10.59 20.78
N ARG A 140 -8.79 9.57 21.50
CA ARG A 140 -9.19 9.33 22.90
C ARG A 140 -7.97 8.86 23.69
N SER A 141 -7.67 9.50 24.81
CA SER A 141 -6.56 9.11 25.69
C SER A 141 -5.21 8.99 24.95
N ASN A 142 -4.91 9.95 24.06
CA ASN A 142 -3.76 9.97 23.15
C ASN A 142 -3.68 8.83 22.11
N GLU A 143 -4.68 7.96 22.02
CA GLU A 143 -4.84 7.02 20.91
C GLU A 143 -5.69 7.68 19.82
N ARG A 144 -5.08 8.01 18.67
CA ARG A 144 -5.76 8.59 17.52
C ARG A 144 -5.94 7.56 16.41
N ILE A 145 -7.14 7.52 15.83
CA ILE A 145 -7.47 6.73 14.66
C ILE A 145 -7.79 7.69 13.52
N LEU A 146 -7.06 7.55 12.41
CA LEU A 146 -7.38 8.21 11.15
C LEU A 146 -7.82 7.17 10.13
N ILE A 147 -8.93 7.41 9.44
CA ILE A 147 -9.42 6.52 8.37
C ILE A 147 -9.64 7.34 7.11
N PHE A 148 -9.01 6.89 6.02
CA PHE A 148 -9.10 7.49 4.70
C PHE A 148 -9.74 6.51 3.72
N ALA A 149 -10.73 6.97 2.97
CA ALA A 149 -11.30 6.32 1.80
C ALA A 149 -12.25 7.30 1.09
N THR A 150 -12.49 7.07 -0.21
CA THR A 150 -13.58 7.75 -0.92
C THR A 150 -14.88 6.94 -0.83
N ASP A 151 -16.01 7.57 -1.15
CA ASP A 151 -17.31 6.89 -1.15
C ASP A 151 -17.36 5.74 -2.18
N GLU A 152 -16.68 5.88 -3.32
CA GLU A 152 -16.57 4.82 -4.33
C GLU A 152 -15.75 3.63 -3.80
N GLN A 153 -14.67 3.89 -3.06
CA GLN A 153 -13.88 2.83 -2.41
C GLN A 153 -14.67 2.09 -1.33
N LEU A 154 -15.48 2.83 -0.58
CA LEU A 154 -16.39 2.24 0.41
C LEU A 154 -17.46 1.37 -0.26
N GLN A 155 -18.07 1.84 -1.35
CA GLN A 155 -19.05 1.04 -2.10
C GLN A 155 -18.43 -0.27 -2.61
N LEU A 156 -17.22 -0.22 -3.18
CA LEU A 156 -16.47 -1.42 -3.56
C LEU A 156 -16.30 -2.38 -2.39
N LEU A 157 -15.88 -1.86 -1.22
CA LEU A 157 -15.69 -2.67 -0.03
C LEU A 157 -17.00 -3.31 0.46
N PHE A 158 -18.09 -2.53 0.48
CA PHE A 158 -19.37 -2.98 1.03
C PHE A 158 -20.08 -3.97 0.11
N ASN A 159 -19.84 -3.89 -1.20
CA ASN A 159 -20.32 -4.86 -2.17
C ASN A 159 -19.47 -6.14 -2.22
N SER A 160 -18.30 -6.14 -1.59
CA SER A 160 -17.41 -7.31 -1.57
C SER A 160 -17.88 -8.37 -0.58
N THR A 161 -18.12 -9.59 -1.07
CA THR A 161 -18.43 -10.74 -0.21
C THR A 161 -17.22 -11.22 0.58
N GLN A 162 -16.04 -11.13 -0.03
CA GLN A 162 -14.77 -11.45 0.60
C GLN A 162 -13.90 -10.19 0.71
N ILE A 163 -13.29 -10.01 1.89
CA ILE A 163 -12.34 -8.92 2.13
C ILE A 163 -11.00 -9.45 2.64
N PHE A 164 -9.96 -8.67 2.38
CA PHE A 164 -8.61 -8.95 2.87
C PHE A 164 -8.09 -7.78 3.68
N MET A 165 -7.32 -8.07 4.72
CA MET A 165 -6.80 -7.05 5.60
C MET A 165 -5.36 -7.31 5.96
N ASP A 166 -4.54 -6.27 5.90
CA ASP A 166 -3.13 -6.35 6.23
C ASP A 166 -2.57 -5.04 6.78
N GLY A 167 -1.54 -5.16 7.61
CA GLY A 167 -0.87 -4.03 8.26
C GLY A 167 0.56 -3.87 7.76
N THR A 168 0.98 -2.63 7.48
CA THR A 168 2.37 -2.28 7.16
C THR A 168 2.92 -1.22 8.11
N PHE A 169 4.20 -1.37 8.48
CA PHE A 169 4.88 -0.56 9.48
C PHE A 169 5.81 0.48 8.86
N ASP A 170 6.60 0.09 7.85
CA ASP A 170 7.65 0.93 7.26
C ASP A 170 7.11 2.20 6.61
N SER A 171 5.92 2.13 6.02
CA SER A 171 5.25 3.26 5.37
C SER A 171 4.26 3.99 6.28
N CYS A 172 4.20 3.62 7.57
CA CYS A 172 3.33 4.25 8.54
C CYS A 172 3.94 5.58 9.02
N PRO A 173 3.18 6.69 8.98
CA PRO A 173 3.63 7.96 9.54
C PRO A 173 3.96 7.86 11.05
N PRO A 174 4.82 8.77 11.55
CA PRO A 174 5.07 8.89 12.98
C PRO A 174 3.78 9.04 13.78
N PHE A 175 3.85 8.66 15.06
CA PHE A 175 2.74 8.67 16.04
C PHE A 175 1.68 7.57 15.87
N PHE A 176 1.79 6.72 14.86
CA PHE A 176 0.92 5.56 14.65
C PHE A 176 1.76 4.28 14.59
N ASP A 177 1.21 3.18 15.10
CA ASP A 177 1.89 1.88 15.13
C ASP A 177 1.90 1.23 13.75
N GLN A 178 0.85 1.43 12.95
CA GLN A 178 0.72 0.80 11.63
C GLN A 178 -0.24 1.56 10.70
N LEU A 179 0.03 1.41 9.40
CA LEU A 179 -0.97 1.60 8.35
C LEU A 179 -1.68 0.26 8.14
N TYR A 180 -2.97 0.23 8.42
CA TYR A 180 -3.83 -0.92 8.19
C TYR A 180 -4.67 -0.70 6.93
N VAL A 181 -4.68 -1.66 6.02
CA VAL A 181 -5.37 -1.55 4.72
C VAL A 181 -6.38 -2.67 4.58
N ILE A 182 -7.61 -2.30 4.20
CA ILE A 182 -8.70 -3.23 3.94
C ILE A 182 -9.00 -3.20 2.45
N HIS A 183 -9.00 -4.38 1.85
CA HIS A 183 -9.26 -4.58 0.44
C HIS A 183 -10.59 -5.29 0.22
N GLY A 184 -11.34 -4.83 -0.78
CA GLY A 184 -12.49 -5.53 -1.36
C GLY A 184 -12.11 -6.31 -2.61
N ILE A 185 -13.04 -7.14 -3.09
CA ILE A 185 -12.95 -7.85 -4.37
C ILE A 185 -14.10 -7.41 -5.27
N GLU A 186 -13.78 -7.08 -6.52
CA GLU A 186 -14.77 -6.90 -7.58
C GLU A 186 -14.24 -7.51 -8.88
N PHE A 187 -15.09 -8.22 -9.64
CA PHE A 187 -14.71 -8.87 -10.91
C PHE A 187 -13.45 -9.74 -10.83
N GLY A 188 -13.27 -10.48 -9.72
CA GLY A 188 -12.08 -11.30 -9.50
C GLY A 188 -10.80 -10.47 -9.42
N ARG A 189 -10.86 -9.22 -8.93
CA ARG A 189 -9.70 -8.36 -8.69
C ARG A 189 -9.81 -7.73 -7.31
N GLN A 190 -8.69 -7.64 -6.60
CA GLN A 190 -8.62 -7.08 -5.26
C GLN A 190 -8.26 -5.58 -5.30
N PHE A 191 -9.03 -4.75 -4.59
CA PHE A 191 -8.88 -3.29 -4.57
C PHE A 191 -8.62 -2.77 -3.16
N PRO A 192 -7.63 -1.89 -2.94
CA PRO A 192 -7.43 -1.21 -1.67
C PRO A 192 -8.56 -0.19 -1.46
N CYS A 193 -9.38 -0.42 -0.44
CA CYS A 193 -10.59 0.38 -0.23
C CYS A 193 -10.45 1.33 0.96
N VAL A 194 -9.87 0.88 2.07
CA VAL A 194 -9.76 1.68 3.30
C VAL A 194 -8.32 1.70 3.79
N PHE A 195 -7.82 2.89 4.11
CA PHE A 195 -6.50 3.12 4.68
C PHE A 195 -6.66 3.70 6.09
N ALA A 196 -6.25 2.95 7.11
CA ALA A 196 -6.40 3.33 8.50
C ALA A 196 -5.04 3.47 9.18
N LEU A 197 -4.77 4.62 9.79
CA LEU A 197 -3.64 4.79 10.69
C LEU A 197 -4.10 4.46 12.10
N LEU A 198 -3.51 3.40 12.67
CA LEU A 198 -3.92 2.85 13.96
C LEU A 198 -2.85 3.07 15.02
N PRO A 199 -3.24 3.40 16.27
CA PRO A 199 -2.30 3.66 17.35
C PRO A 199 -1.77 2.38 17.99
N CYS A 200 -2.47 1.24 17.85
CA CYS A 200 -1.98 -0.09 18.23
C CYS A 200 -2.88 -1.20 17.64
N ARG A 201 -2.51 -2.46 17.90
CA ARG A 201 -3.20 -3.69 17.45
C ARG A 201 -4.16 -4.30 18.49
N LYS A 202 -4.52 -3.54 19.52
CA LYS A 202 -5.41 -4.02 20.59
C LYS A 202 -6.84 -4.23 20.07
N ARG A 203 -7.55 -5.21 20.62
CA ARG A 203 -8.94 -5.55 20.26
C ARG A 203 -9.86 -4.33 20.22
N ASN A 204 -9.79 -3.48 21.23
CA ASN A 204 -10.65 -2.28 21.33
C ASN A 204 -10.41 -1.28 20.18
N ILE A 205 -9.19 -1.17 19.66
CA ILE A 205 -8.89 -0.32 18.50
C ILE A 205 -9.44 -0.93 17.22
N CYS A 206 -9.24 -2.23 17.00
CA CYS A 206 -9.78 -2.94 15.84
C CYS A 206 -11.32 -2.90 15.82
N VAL A 207 -11.97 -3.07 16.98
CA VAL A 207 -13.44 -2.90 17.11
C VAL A 207 -13.89 -1.50 16.71
N LYS A 208 -13.21 -0.45 17.19
CA LYS A 208 -13.51 0.93 16.80
C LYS A 208 -13.36 1.16 15.30
N LEU A 209 -12.28 0.65 14.69
CA LEU A 209 -12.06 0.71 13.25
C LEU A 209 -13.28 0.15 12.49
N PHE A 210 -13.71 -1.07 12.82
CA PHE A 210 -14.84 -1.71 12.14
C PHE A 210 -16.15 -0.96 12.35
N ARG A 211 -16.42 -0.46 13.56
CA ARG A 211 -17.62 0.35 13.83
C ARG A 211 -17.65 1.62 13.01
N TYR A 212 -16.53 2.35 12.94
CA TYR A 212 -16.50 3.56 12.13
C TYR A 212 -16.68 3.29 10.63
N ILE A 213 -16.22 2.14 10.13
CA ILE A 213 -16.46 1.71 8.75
C ILE A 213 -17.96 1.39 8.56
N LYS A 214 -18.59 0.65 9.49
CA LYS A 214 -20.03 0.36 9.46
C LYS A 214 -20.90 1.62 9.54
N ASP A 215 -20.50 2.61 10.35
CA ASP A 215 -21.18 3.92 10.41
C ASP A 215 -21.18 4.61 9.04
N ASN A 216 -20.09 4.45 8.27
CA ASN A 216 -20.03 4.94 6.90
C ASN A 216 -20.86 4.11 5.92
N ALA A 217 -21.06 2.81 6.16
CA ALA A 217 -22.02 2.00 5.40
C ALA A 217 -23.46 2.52 5.60
N ILE A 218 -23.84 2.78 6.85
CA ILE A 218 -25.15 3.37 7.19
C ILE A 218 -25.33 4.72 6.50
N ARG A 219 -24.31 5.59 6.55
CA ARG A 219 -24.33 6.89 5.84
C ARG A 219 -24.58 6.74 4.33
N LEU A 220 -24.04 5.69 3.73
CA LEU A 220 -24.20 5.40 2.30
C LEU A 220 -25.46 4.55 1.99
N ASN A 221 -26.37 4.40 2.96
CA ASN A 221 -27.59 3.58 2.85
C ASN A 221 -27.30 2.13 2.42
N THR A 222 -26.23 1.55 2.95
CA THR A 222 -25.83 0.17 2.71
C THR A 222 -25.36 -0.50 4.00
N VAL A 223 -24.97 -1.77 3.92
CA VAL A 223 -24.51 -2.56 5.05
C VAL A 223 -23.14 -3.14 4.72
N PHE A 224 -22.22 -3.06 5.68
CA PHE A 224 -20.94 -3.75 5.58
C PHE A 224 -21.03 -5.11 6.26
N ASN A 225 -21.25 -6.17 5.47
CA ASN A 225 -21.44 -7.53 5.96
C ASN A 225 -20.72 -8.57 5.06
N PRO A 226 -19.38 -8.60 5.09
CA PRO A 226 -18.63 -9.60 4.32
C PRO A 226 -18.92 -11.01 4.85
N THR A 227 -18.97 -11.99 3.96
CA THR A 227 -19.14 -13.41 4.30
C THR A 227 -17.81 -14.09 4.61
N ARG A 228 -16.71 -13.61 4.03
CA ARG A 228 -15.36 -14.13 4.28
C ARG A 228 -14.37 -13.00 4.54
N ILE A 229 -13.51 -13.21 5.53
CA ILE A 229 -12.48 -12.27 5.94
C ILE A 229 -11.15 -13.00 6.00
N MET A 230 -10.16 -12.52 5.25
CA MET A 230 -8.79 -13.02 5.33
C MET A 230 -7.86 -11.97 5.95
N SER A 231 -7.07 -12.37 6.96
CA SER A 231 -6.10 -11.49 7.62
C SER A 231 -4.88 -12.26 8.14
N ASP A 232 -3.97 -11.57 8.80
CA ASP A 232 -2.97 -12.21 9.67
C ASP A 232 -3.60 -12.84 10.93
N PHE A 233 -2.77 -13.49 11.73
CA PHE A 233 -3.17 -14.22 12.96
C PHE A 233 -3.11 -13.34 14.23
N VAL A 234 -3.23 -12.02 14.12
CA VAL A 234 -3.17 -11.14 15.30
C VAL A 234 -4.39 -11.37 16.21
N SER A 235 -4.13 -11.74 17.47
CA SER A 235 -5.17 -12.11 18.44
C SER A 235 -6.21 -11.00 18.67
N GLY A 236 -5.76 -9.75 18.81
CA GLY A 236 -6.64 -8.59 18.97
C GLY A 236 -7.55 -8.37 17.77
N LEU A 237 -7.07 -8.65 16.56
CA LEU A 237 -7.83 -8.54 15.33
C LEU A 237 -8.85 -9.69 15.21
N LYS A 238 -8.45 -10.95 15.42
CA LYS A 238 -9.36 -12.11 15.44
C LYS A 238 -10.53 -11.87 16.38
N ALA A 239 -10.20 -11.43 17.59
CA ALA A 239 -11.15 -11.07 18.63
C ALA A 239 -12.14 -9.96 18.20
N ALA A 240 -11.68 -8.95 17.47
CA ALA A 240 -12.52 -7.87 16.95
C ALA A 240 -13.40 -8.34 15.78
N ILE A 241 -12.86 -9.19 14.89
CA ILE A 241 -13.62 -9.78 13.77
C ILE A 241 -14.79 -10.60 14.30
N VAL A 242 -14.56 -11.48 15.29
CA VAL A 242 -15.64 -12.28 15.89
C VAL A 242 -16.72 -11.40 16.52
N ALA A 243 -16.33 -10.28 17.14
CA ALA A 243 -17.28 -9.37 17.77
C ALA A 243 -18.13 -8.58 16.76
N GLU A 244 -17.52 -8.15 15.66
CA GLU A 244 -18.14 -7.24 14.71
C GLU A 244 -18.72 -7.95 13.48
N PHE A 245 -18.22 -9.14 13.12
CA PHE A 245 -18.68 -9.94 11.99
C PHE A 245 -18.88 -11.40 12.41
N PRO A 246 -19.81 -11.68 13.35
CA PRO A 246 -19.97 -13.03 13.92
C PRO A 246 -20.33 -14.10 12.89
N ASN A 247 -20.97 -13.71 11.79
CA ASN A 247 -21.39 -14.60 10.72
C ASN A 247 -20.32 -14.77 9.62
N ALA A 248 -19.23 -14.00 9.66
CA ALA A 248 -18.20 -14.07 8.65
C ALA A 248 -17.22 -15.22 8.94
N GLN A 249 -16.88 -15.98 7.91
CA GLN A 249 -15.80 -16.95 8.00
C GLN A 249 -14.46 -16.20 8.01
N HIS A 250 -13.77 -16.23 9.15
CA HIS A 250 -12.41 -15.71 9.26
C HIS A 250 -11.40 -16.82 8.97
N ASN A 251 -10.53 -16.59 7.99
CA ASN A 251 -9.38 -17.43 7.67
C ASN A 251 -8.09 -16.61 7.79
N GLY A 252 -7.06 -17.21 8.36
CA GLY A 252 -5.71 -16.66 8.37
C GLY A 252 -5.03 -16.87 7.03
N CYS A 253 -4.15 -15.93 6.68
CA CYS A 253 -3.37 -15.97 5.46
C CYS A 253 -2.31 -17.10 5.50
N LEU A 254 -2.27 -17.95 4.46
CA LEU A 254 -1.29 -19.03 4.34
C LEU A 254 0.17 -18.53 4.35
N PHE A 255 0.43 -17.34 3.78
CA PHE A 255 1.77 -16.75 3.83
C PHE A 255 2.22 -16.52 5.27
N HIS A 256 1.37 -15.89 6.08
CA HIS A 256 1.64 -15.65 7.50
C HIS A 256 1.77 -16.94 8.30
N PHE A 257 0.98 -17.97 7.98
CA PHE A 257 1.13 -19.31 8.56
C PHE A 257 2.52 -19.90 8.25
N LYS A 258 2.89 -19.95 6.97
CA LYS A 258 4.20 -20.48 6.54
C LYS A 258 5.36 -19.67 7.14
N GLN A 259 5.20 -18.35 7.20
CA GLN A 259 6.19 -17.46 7.80
C GLN A 259 6.35 -17.72 9.29
N ALA A 260 5.25 -17.94 10.03
CA ALA A 260 5.31 -18.28 11.45
C ALA A 260 6.00 -19.62 11.71
N VAL A 261 5.68 -20.66 10.92
CA VAL A 261 6.36 -21.96 10.98
C VAL A 261 7.86 -21.81 10.65
N TYR A 262 8.20 -21.03 9.61
CA TYR A 262 9.59 -20.78 9.25
C TYR A 262 10.36 -20.01 10.32
N ARG A 263 9.76 -18.97 10.93
CA ARG A 263 10.35 -18.28 12.09
C ARG A 263 10.61 -19.23 13.25
N ARG A 264 9.73 -20.21 13.49
CA ARG A 264 9.98 -21.25 14.49
C ARG A 264 11.18 -22.12 14.12
N ILE A 265 11.30 -22.56 12.87
CA ILE A 265 12.48 -23.28 12.36
C ILE A 265 13.76 -22.47 12.63
N GLN A 266 13.73 -21.16 12.39
CA GLN A 266 14.87 -20.28 12.67
C GLN A 266 15.20 -20.22 14.16
N ASN A 267 14.21 -20.03 15.02
CA ASN A 267 14.37 -19.94 16.48
C ASN A 267 14.88 -21.25 17.11
N LEU A 268 14.60 -22.39 16.47
CA LEU A 268 15.11 -23.70 16.89
C LEU A 268 16.54 -23.98 16.38
N GLY A 269 17.17 -23.02 15.68
CA GLY A 269 18.51 -23.20 15.11
C GLY A 269 18.55 -24.12 13.87
N LEU A 270 17.39 -24.47 13.31
CA LEU A 270 17.28 -25.42 12.20
C LEU A 270 17.49 -24.77 10.82
N SER A 271 17.75 -23.46 10.74
CA SER A 271 17.91 -22.73 9.47
C SER A 271 18.95 -23.37 8.54
N THR A 272 20.14 -23.70 9.07
CA THR A 272 21.21 -24.30 8.28
C THR A 272 20.78 -25.66 7.75
N SER A 273 20.28 -26.54 8.62
CA SER A 273 19.81 -27.88 8.24
C SER A 273 18.63 -27.84 7.27
N TYR A 274 17.70 -26.89 7.43
CA TYR A 274 16.61 -26.68 6.48
C TYR A 274 17.13 -26.29 5.09
N ASN A 275 18.22 -25.53 5.01
CA ASN A 275 18.81 -25.11 3.75
C ASN A 275 19.75 -26.16 3.14
N SER A 276 20.45 -26.97 3.94
CA SER A 276 21.48 -27.92 3.47
C SER A 276 21.06 -29.39 3.44
N ASN A 277 19.99 -29.79 4.15
CA ASN A 277 19.53 -31.18 4.22
C ASN A 277 18.12 -31.32 3.60
N ASP A 278 18.04 -32.04 2.48
CA ASP A 278 16.81 -32.20 1.70
C ASP A 278 15.71 -32.94 2.47
N THR A 279 16.07 -33.93 3.27
CA THR A 279 15.11 -34.69 4.09
C THR A 279 14.48 -33.79 5.14
N ILE A 280 15.29 -33.04 5.91
CA ILE A 280 14.78 -32.08 6.91
C ILE A 280 13.90 -31.02 6.25
N ARG A 281 14.34 -30.47 5.11
CA ARG A 281 13.56 -29.49 4.35
C ARG A 281 12.21 -30.07 3.90
N SER A 282 12.19 -31.32 3.46
CA SER A 282 10.97 -32.02 3.03
C SER A 282 9.96 -32.11 4.16
N TYR A 283 10.33 -32.61 5.34
CA TYR A 283 9.41 -32.71 6.49
C TYR A 283 8.90 -31.33 6.94
N CYS A 284 9.76 -30.32 7.03
CA CYS A 284 9.33 -28.95 7.32
C CYS A 284 8.31 -28.42 6.30
N ARG A 285 8.51 -28.70 5.00
CA ARG A 285 7.59 -28.29 3.94
C ARG A 285 6.27 -29.06 3.96
N ARG A 286 6.30 -30.34 4.32
CA ARG A 286 5.08 -31.16 4.47
C ARG A 286 4.21 -30.66 5.63
N ILE A 287 4.80 -30.27 6.77
CA ILE A 287 4.06 -29.56 7.84
C ILE A 287 3.42 -28.28 7.29
N MET A 288 4.17 -27.49 6.52
CA MET A 288 3.65 -26.27 5.87
C MET A 288 2.60 -26.53 4.78
N ALA A 289 2.38 -27.79 4.39
CA ALA A 289 1.41 -28.22 3.40
C ALA A 289 0.13 -28.82 4.00
N LEU A 290 0.10 -29.11 5.30
CA LEU A 290 -1.10 -29.56 6.02
C LEU A 290 -2.34 -28.68 5.81
N PRO A 291 -2.25 -27.33 5.68
CA PRO A 291 -3.42 -26.50 5.40
C PRO A 291 -4.17 -26.86 4.10
N PHE A 292 -3.54 -27.59 3.18
CA PHE A 292 -4.14 -28.00 1.91
C PHE A 292 -4.86 -29.34 1.98
N LEU A 293 -4.93 -29.98 3.15
CA LEU A 293 -5.64 -31.24 3.31
C LEU A 293 -7.08 -30.98 3.79
N PRO A 294 -8.04 -31.86 3.44
CA PRO A 294 -9.34 -31.87 4.10
C PRO A 294 -9.18 -31.86 5.62
N ILE A 295 -9.96 -31.01 6.30
CA ILE A 295 -9.85 -30.78 7.75
C ILE A 295 -9.84 -32.09 8.55
N ASN A 296 -10.69 -33.05 8.16
CA ASN A 296 -10.86 -34.33 8.85
C ASN A 296 -9.65 -35.28 8.76
N VAL A 297 -8.68 -35.02 7.88
CA VAL A 297 -7.47 -35.86 7.77
C VAL A 297 -6.20 -35.19 8.30
N VAL A 298 -6.23 -33.88 8.58
CA VAL A 298 -5.04 -33.09 8.96
C VAL A 298 -4.30 -33.69 10.17
N VAL A 299 -5.04 -34.02 11.24
CA VAL A 299 -4.44 -34.53 12.49
C VAL A 299 -3.79 -35.89 12.26
N ASN A 300 -4.47 -36.80 11.57
CA ASN A 300 -3.92 -38.13 11.27
C ASN A 300 -2.69 -38.03 10.39
N THR A 301 -2.71 -37.23 9.32
CA THR A 301 -1.55 -37.02 8.45
C THR A 301 -0.37 -36.37 9.19
N PHE A 302 -0.62 -35.49 10.16
CA PHE A 302 0.46 -34.95 11.00
C PHE A 302 1.10 -36.03 11.88
N ASN A 303 0.31 -36.92 12.48
CA ASN A 303 0.82 -38.04 13.28
C ASN A 303 1.63 -39.03 12.43
N GLU A 304 1.11 -39.44 11.28
CA GLU A 304 1.82 -40.29 10.31
C GLU A 304 3.15 -39.66 9.89
N LEU A 305 3.17 -38.35 9.63
CA LEU A 305 4.38 -37.62 9.27
C LEU A 305 5.45 -37.68 10.37
N GLN A 306 5.05 -37.60 11.64
CA GLN A 306 5.98 -37.75 12.76
C GLN A 306 6.55 -39.17 12.83
N ASP A 307 5.71 -40.18 12.58
CA ASP A 307 6.11 -41.58 12.65
C ASP A 307 6.99 -42.02 11.49
N GLU A 308 6.73 -41.51 10.28
CA GLU A 308 7.58 -41.71 9.11
C GLU A 308 8.94 -40.98 9.22
N THR A 309 9.09 -40.01 10.13
CA THR A 309 10.33 -39.24 10.26
C THR A 309 11.49 -40.16 10.65
N PRO A 310 12.57 -40.26 9.86
CA PRO A 310 13.70 -41.13 10.17
C PRO A 310 14.29 -40.83 11.55
N LEU A 311 14.57 -41.88 12.33
CA LEU A 311 15.08 -41.76 13.71
C LEU A 311 16.30 -40.83 13.81
N ALA A 312 17.18 -40.85 12.81
CA ALA A 312 18.38 -40.00 12.74
C ALA A 312 18.08 -38.50 12.74
N ILE A 313 16.91 -38.07 12.25
CA ILE A 313 16.52 -36.65 12.20
C ILE A 313 15.33 -36.31 13.11
N ARG A 314 14.59 -37.32 13.62
CA ARG A 314 13.40 -37.13 14.46
C ARG A 314 13.71 -36.29 15.69
N LYS A 315 14.84 -36.54 16.36
CA LYS A 315 15.28 -35.74 17.53
C LYS A 315 15.46 -34.25 17.21
N ASN A 316 15.91 -33.92 15.99
CA ASN A 316 16.12 -32.54 15.57
C ASN A 316 14.80 -31.84 15.23
N LEU A 317 13.82 -32.58 14.73
CA LEU A 317 12.50 -32.05 14.34
C LEU A 317 11.47 -32.08 15.49
N GLN A 318 11.69 -32.86 16.54
CA GLN A 318 10.75 -32.99 17.65
C GLN A 318 10.31 -31.63 18.24
N PRO A 319 11.20 -30.65 18.50
CA PRO A 319 10.76 -29.35 19.02
C PRO A 319 9.87 -28.55 18.05
N LEU A 320 9.98 -28.81 16.74
CA LEU A 320 9.09 -28.22 15.73
C LEU A 320 7.74 -28.93 15.71
N TYR A 321 7.72 -30.26 15.85
CA TYR A 321 6.48 -31.04 15.97
C TYR A 321 5.71 -30.65 17.24
N ASP A 322 6.38 -30.58 18.38
CA ASP A 322 5.77 -30.17 19.65
C ASP A 322 5.18 -28.75 19.54
N TYR A 323 5.89 -27.84 18.87
CA TYR A 323 5.35 -26.50 18.60
C TYR A 323 4.09 -26.55 17.73
N PHE A 324 4.12 -27.35 16.65
CA PHE A 324 3.02 -27.42 15.71
C PHE A 324 1.78 -28.02 16.37
N ASP A 325 1.96 -29.10 17.13
CA ASP A 325 0.90 -29.76 17.86
C ASP A 325 0.26 -28.82 18.90
N ASN A 326 1.08 -28.25 19.79
CA ASN A 326 0.57 -27.39 20.86
C ASN A 326 -0.09 -26.11 20.33
N TYR A 327 0.49 -25.46 19.33
CA TYR A 327 0.02 -24.17 18.85
C TYR A 327 -1.00 -24.29 17.72
N TRP A 328 -0.64 -24.95 16.62
CA TRP A 328 -1.48 -24.98 15.42
C TRP A 328 -2.61 -26.01 15.50
N LEU A 329 -2.40 -27.16 16.13
CA LEU A 329 -3.48 -28.16 16.28
C LEU A 329 -4.34 -27.91 17.54
N ASN A 330 -3.72 -27.52 18.66
CA ASN A 330 -4.42 -27.46 19.95
C ASN A 330 -4.79 -26.03 20.43
N THR A 331 -4.16 -24.96 19.92
CA THR A 331 -4.45 -23.58 20.38
C THR A 331 -5.25 -22.76 19.35
N ILE A 332 -4.98 -22.94 18.06
CA ILE A 332 -5.68 -22.23 16.98
C ILE A 332 -6.68 -23.18 16.32
N ASP A 333 -7.96 -22.80 16.28
CA ASP A 333 -8.99 -23.59 15.59
C ASP A 333 -8.56 -23.93 14.17
N LEU A 334 -8.66 -25.22 13.82
CA LEU A 334 -8.13 -25.80 12.60
C LEU A 334 -8.70 -25.13 11.34
N GLU A 335 -9.99 -24.78 11.36
CA GLU A 335 -10.67 -24.08 10.27
C GLU A 335 -10.09 -22.68 10.00
N LYS A 336 -9.38 -22.08 10.97
CA LYS A 336 -8.82 -20.73 10.81
C LYS A 336 -7.59 -20.74 9.93
N TRP A 337 -6.75 -21.78 9.97
CA TRP A 337 -5.52 -21.81 9.17
C TRP A 337 -5.55 -22.81 8.03
N ASN A 338 -6.57 -23.68 7.99
CA ASN A 338 -6.82 -24.56 6.85
C ASN A 338 -7.32 -23.73 5.65
N VAL A 339 -6.77 -24.03 4.46
CA VAL A 339 -7.09 -23.35 3.20
C VAL A 339 -7.56 -24.32 2.11
N TYR A 340 -7.92 -25.55 2.49
CA TYR A 340 -8.46 -26.54 1.58
C TYR A 340 -9.74 -26.04 0.92
N GLY A 341 -9.82 -26.18 -0.41
CA GLY A 341 -10.97 -25.71 -1.19
C GLY A 341 -11.16 -24.19 -1.25
N LEU A 342 -10.29 -23.38 -0.64
CA LEU A 342 -10.37 -21.92 -0.74
C LEU A 342 -9.81 -21.44 -2.08
N GLU A 343 -10.54 -20.55 -2.74
CA GLU A 343 -10.11 -19.85 -3.95
C GLU A 343 -8.93 -18.92 -3.67
N HIS A 344 -9.03 -18.11 -2.62
CA HIS A 344 -7.95 -17.25 -2.16
C HIS A 344 -7.39 -17.80 -0.85
N ARG A 345 -6.07 -18.06 -0.83
CA ARG A 345 -5.36 -18.72 0.27
C ARG A 345 -4.30 -17.83 0.91
N THR A 346 -3.83 -16.83 0.18
CA THR A 346 -2.80 -15.88 0.61
C THR A 346 -3.31 -14.46 0.45
N ASN A 347 -2.65 -13.53 1.14
CA ASN A 347 -2.87 -12.11 1.01
C ASN A 347 -1.77 -11.43 0.17
N ASN A 348 -1.20 -12.16 -0.80
CA ASN A 348 -0.06 -11.70 -1.61
C ASN A 348 -0.34 -10.37 -2.33
N ILE A 349 -1.60 -10.09 -2.65
CA ILE A 349 -1.99 -8.83 -3.30
C ILE A 349 -1.87 -7.65 -2.31
N CYS A 350 -2.20 -7.83 -1.01
CA CYS A 350 -1.92 -6.83 0.02
C CYS A 350 -0.41 -6.56 0.12
N GLU A 351 0.42 -7.60 0.18
CA GLU A 351 1.88 -7.44 0.25
C GLU A 351 2.46 -6.77 -1.00
N GLY A 352 1.98 -7.16 -2.19
CA GLY A 352 2.33 -6.51 -3.45
C GLY A 352 1.91 -5.04 -3.49
N TRP A 353 0.74 -4.72 -2.94
CA TRP A 353 0.30 -3.34 -2.76
C TRP A 353 1.20 -2.59 -1.77
N HIS A 354 1.50 -3.15 -0.60
CA HIS A 354 2.37 -2.55 0.41
C HIS A 354 3.76 -2.25 -0.14
N THR A 355 4.34 -3.19 -0.88
CA THR A 355 5.64 -3.02 -1.54
C THR A 355 5.63 -1.82 -2.50
N ARG A 356 4.60 -1.73 -3.35
CA ARG A 356 4.45 -0.60 -4.30
C ARG A 356 4.12 0.71 -3.59
N PHE A 357 3.35 0.66 -2.51
CA PHE A 357 3.07 1.84 -1.70
C PHE A 357 4.37 2.37 -1.08
N SER A 358 5.17 1.51 -0.44
CA SER A 358 6.50 1.87 0.08
C SER A 358 7.42 2.45 -0.99
N GLN A 359 7.46 1.84 -2.19
CA GLN A 359 8.22 2.37 -3.33
C GLN A 359 7.72 3.74 -3.81
N ARG A 360 6.43 4.05 -3.67
CA ARG A 360 5.86 5.37 -4.01
C ARG A 360 6.09 6.40 -2.92
N VAL A 361 6.07 5.98 -1.66
CA VAL A 361 6.39 6.82 -0.51
C VAL A 361 7.88 7.21 -0.52
N GLN A 362 8.76 6.30 -0.95
CA GLN A 362 10.23 6.47 -1.06
C GLN A 362 10.92 6.87 0.25
N LYS A 363 10.24 6.71 1.39
CA LYS A 363 10.74 7.06 2.72
C LYS A 363 10.18 6.08 3.75
N HIS A 364 11.04 5.64 4.66
CA HIS A 364 10.58 5.02 5.89
C HIS A 364 9.93 6.10 6.77
N HIS A 365 8.79 5.77 7.36
CA HIS A 365 8.03 6.64 8.25
C HIS A 365 7.83 8.07 7.70
N PRO A 366 7.15 8.22 6.56
CA PRO A 366 6.90 9.53 5.96
C PRO A 366 6.11 10.44 6.91
N HIS A 367 6.37 11.75 6.90
CA HIS A 367 5.47 12.67 7.60
C HIS A 367 4.06 12.61 7.00
N ILE A 368 3.05 12.89 7.83
CA ILE A 368 1.63 12.68 7.49
C ILE A 368 1.18 13.42 6.21
N TRP A 369 1.73 14.59 5.91
CA TRP A 369 1.39 15.35 4.70
C TRP A 369 1.84 14.62 3.43
N HIS A 370 3.10 14.18 3.36
CA HIS A 370 3.62 13.42 2.20
C HIS A 370 2.91 12.08 2.07
N PHE A 371 2.67 11.40 3.19
CA PHE A 371 1.89 10.17 3.21
C PHE A 371 0.50 10.35 2.58
N THR A 372 -0.22 11.39 3.01
CA THR A 372 -1.58 11.66 2.55
C THR A 372 -1.58 12.09 1.07
N ASP A 373 -0.61 12.90 0.65
CA ASP A 373 -0.44 13.27 -0.77
C ASP A 373 -0.19 12.05 -1.65
N VAL A 374 0.60 11.09 -1.16
CA VAL A 374 0.79 9.82 -1.86
C VAL A 374 -0.54 9.07 -1.91
N LEU A 375 -1.23 8.84 -0.79
CA LEU A 375 -2.53 8.14 -0.74
C LEU A 375 -3.58 8.73 -1.70
N LYS A 376 -3.66 10.05 -1.82
CA LYS A 376 -4.63 10.74 -2.69
C LYS A 376 -4.39 10.57 -4.19
N LYS A 377 -3.21 10.09 -4.61
CA LYS A 377 -2.92 9.93 -6.05
C LYS A 377 -3.85 8.86 -6.64
N LYS A 378 -4.63 9.23 -7.67
CA LYS A 378 -5.59 8.36 -8.38
C LYS A 378 -5.06 6.96 -8.74
N ASN A 379 -3.76 6.81 -8.94
CA ASN A 379 -3.10 5.54 -9.29
C ASN A 379 -2.81 4.60 -8.10
N LEU A 380 -3.13 5.00 -6.87
CA LEU A 380 -3.20 4.09 -5.71
C LEU A 380 -4.53 3.36 -5.62
N ASN A 381 -5.57 3.90 -6.26
CA ASN A 381 -6.94 3.42 -6.17
C ASN A 381 -7.38 2.55 -7.35
N LEU A 382 -6.56 2.44 -8.43
CA LEU A 382 -6.98 1.84 -9.72
C LEU A 382 -6.01 0.81 -10.34
N HIS A 383 -4.88 0.45 -9.71
CA HIS A 383 -3.93 -0.53 -10.29
C HIS A 383 -4.00 -1.84 -9.49
N MET A 384 -4.90 -2.77 -9.86
CA MET A 384 -4.70 -3.87 -10.83
C MET A 384 -3.50 -4.78 -10.49
N ILE A 385 -3.81 -6.00 -10.05
CA ILE A 385 -2.96 -7.18 -10.25
C ILE A 385 -3.89 -8.24 -10.82
N GLU A 386 -3.68 -8.62 -12.08
CA GLU A 386 -4.31 -9.81 -12.65
C GLU A 386 -3.70 -11.05 -11.99
N TYR A 387 -4.55 -12.03 -11.68
CA TYR A 387 -4.13 -13.35 -11.22
C TYR A 387 -3.33 -14.00 -12.35
N ASN A 388 -2.00 -13.96 -12.28
CA ASN A 388 -1.22 -14.97 -12.98
C ASN A 388 -1.28 -16.22 -12.12
N TYR A 389 -2.16 -17.14 -12.53
CA TYR A 389 -2.31 -18.49 -11.98
C TYR A 389 -0.99 -19.26 -12.01
#